data_AF-A0AAW6TUS9-F1
#
_entry.id   AF-A0AAW6TUS9-F1
#
_cell.length_a   1.000
_cell.length_b   1.000
_cell.length_c   1.000
_cell.angle_alpha   90.00
_cell.angle_beta   90.00
_cell.angle_gamma   90.00
#
_symmetry.space_group_name_H-M   'P 1'
#
loop_
_entity.id
_entity.type
_entity.pdbx_description
1 polymer ?
#
loop_
_entity_poly.entity_id
_entity_poly.type
_entity_poly.pdbx_seq_one_letter_code
_entity_poly.pdbx_strand_id
1 'polypeptide(L)'
;MKENIENSSKEIRFQNNLIPEEYRGNKVRFSKCFVKDGDWIEEDKVLFIIQTYSKTPSFADRELWSSSEVRSTKSGIVEFKKNEDEPILEGDLLCVIHPLGIYPFENSPLKSTYKYNFDSFKIYGKHDGWQKILIKEWHKQAGEFVKQGEKILSFIMENQTIEHYTEKEGYLEIVKEVNKGTGYLDRILSNDLIYIIRDKEENEIILNEKFRNNPNISIDDFTGNKIIKWRKVETSSFDDKILFEFSFNNIDKKDYIVFSYIPGDLKLTEDDVVSFLFEDNRIIKFKINNPSYKKSQYRFENKVQITDDEILHFEKEKLSRWKITSTKTNYEIIGGNGSEYSGYKSPIYLNFVIQKLAKEYRELVRKEIPDYKPLLEHNIVISQSSIIEIQECYVYLMIDTINQYHKIGISNKPSWREKTLQSEKPSIELIASKKFVSRRIALSIEKAFHNTFSDKRIRGEWFQLDEIDVEEIRITLTN
;
A
#
# COMPACT_ATOMS: atom_id res chain seq x y z
N MET A 1 38.31 -6.73 14.71
CA MET A 1 39.26 -5.68 15.11
C MET A 1 38.46 -4.41 15.33
N LYS A 2 38.26 -4.00 16.59
CA LYS A 2 37.65 -2.71 16.93
C LYS A 2 38.81 -1.78 17.26
N GLU A 3 39.27 -1.02 16.29
CA GLU A 3 40.21 0.08 16.56
C GLU A 3 39.49 1.14 17.41
N ASN A 4 40.22 1.68 18.38
CA ASN A 4 39.84 2.84 19.17
C ASN A 4 39.61 4.04 18.25
N ILE A 5 38.37 4.21 17.78
CA ILE A 5 37.94 5.45 17.14
C ILE A 5 37.93 6.52 18.25
N GLU A 6 38.75 7.56 18.10
CA GLU A 6 38.72 8.75 18.96
C GLU A 6 37.28 9.30 19.03
N ASN A 7 36.62 9.07 20.17
CA ASN A 7 35.23 9.44 20.42
C ASN A 7 34.98 10.96 20.59
N SER A 8 35.93 11.82 20.24
CA SER A 8 35.79 13.27 20.36
C SER A 8 35.35 13.91 19.04
N SER A 9 34.37 14.82 19.09
CA SER A 9 33.99 15.65 17.95
C SER A 9 35.19 16.44 17.39
N LYS A 10 35.20 16.68 16.07
CA LYS A 10 36.29 17.40 15.39
C LYS A 10 35.76 18.72 14.86
N GLU A 11 36.42 19.80 15.26
CA GLU A 11 36.14 21.12 14.72
C GLU A 11 36.88 21.33 13.40
N ILE A 12 36.17 21.80 12.38
CA ILE A 12 36.75 22.32 11.14
C ILE A 12 36.62 23.84 11.20
N ARG A 13 37.77 24.50 11.39
CA ARG A 13 37.90 25.95 11.40
C ARG A 13 38.50 26.44 10.10
N PHE A 14 38.06 27.60 9.67
CA PHE A 14 38.63 28.25 8.51
C PHE A 14 40.06 28.71 8.82
N GLN A 15 40.96 28.38 7.90
CA GLN A 15 42.36 28.82 7.92
C GLN A 15 42.71 29.38 6.54
N ASN A 16 43.42 30.50 6.49
CA ASN A 16 43.83 31.17 5.25
C ASN A 16 44.70 30.30 4.32
N ASN A 17 45.27 29.21 4.82
CA ASN A 17 46.00 28.23 4.00
C ASN A 17 45.08 27.38 3.09
N LEU A 18 43.77 27.36 3.37
CA LEU A 18 42.77 26.74 2.49
C LEU A 18 42.54 27.54 1.21
N ILE A 19 43.14 28.74 1.10
CA ILE A 19 43.04 29.63 -0.05
C ILE A 19 44.45 29.85 -0.63
N PRO A 20 44.61 29.91 -1.98
CA PRO A 20 45.88 30.28 -2.59
C PRO A 20 46.41 31.62 -2.08
N GLU A 21 47.72 31.76 -1.96
CA GLU A 21 48.34 32.91 -1.27
C GLU A 21 47.93 34.26 -1.86
N GLU A 22 47.81 34.32 -3.19
CA GLU A 22 47.40 35.50 -3.97
C GLU A 22 45.98 36.00 -3.67
N TYR A 23 45.12 35.18 -3.06
CA TYR A 23 43.74 35.53 -2.71
C TYR A 23 43.49 35.71 -1.21
N ARG A 24 44.51 35.56 -0.37
CA ARG A 24 44.38 35.78 1.08
C ARG A 24 44.01 37.25 1.36
N GLY A 25 43.01 37.47 2.21
CA GLY A 25 42.49 38.81 2.55
C GLY A 25 41.29 39.29 1.70
N ASN A 26 40.87 38.49 0.72
CA ASN A 26 39.60 38.66 0.01
C ASN A 26 38.41 38.21 0.86
N LYS A 27 37.19 38.58 0.45
CA LYS A 27 35.97 38.09 1.10
C LYS A 27 35.77 36.63 0.74
N VAL A 28 35.62 35.79 1.76
CA VAL A 28 35.40 34.35 1.62
C VAL A 28 33.95 34.03 1.97
N ARG A 29 33.30 33.17 1.19
CA ARG A 29 31.96 32.65 1.48
C ARG A 29 31.88 31.17 1.13
N PHE A 30 30.91 30.48 1.74
CA PHE A 30 30.44 29.21 1.18
C PHE A 30 29.84 29.51 -0.18
N SER A 31 30.33 28.81 -1.19
CA SER A 31 29.67 28.82 -2.49
C SER A 31 28.69 27.68 -2.64
N LYS A 32 28.98 26.55 -1.98
CA LYS A 32 28.28 25.31 -2.24
C LYS A 32 28.51 24.31 -1.12
N CYS A 33 27.45 23.84 -0.49
CA CYS A 33 27.51 22.73 0.45
C CYS A 33 27.09 21.43 -0.25
N PHE A 34 27.89 20.37 -0.07
CA PHE A 34 27.63 19.02 -0.63
C PHE A 34 26.98 18.08 0.37
N VAL A 35 26.90 18.49 1.63
CA VAL A 35 26.34 17.70 2.73
C VAL A 35 25.41 18.61 3.54
N LYS A 36 24.37 18.04 4.13
CA LYS A 36 23.47 18.79 5.01
C LYS A 36 23.91 18.66 6.46
N ASP A 37 23.44 19.61 7.26
CA ASP A 37 23.44 19.48 8.70
C ASP A 37 22.75 18.18 9.12
N GLY A 38 23.44 17.39 9.94
CA GLY A 38 23.00 16.07 10.39
C GLY A 38 23.46 14.90 9.52
N ASP A 39 23.97 15.10 8.31
CA ASP A 39 24.34 13.97 7.45
C ASP A 39 25.60 13.23 7.94
N TRP A 40 25.61 11.92 7.76
CA TRP A 40 26.82 11.10 7.88
C TRP A 40 27.73 11.27 6.67
N ILE A 41 29.03 11.41 6.94
CA ILE A 41 30.08 11.52 5.95
C ILE A 41 31.24 10.59 6.26
N GLU A 42 31.95 10.19 5.22
CA GLU A 42 33.23 9.49 5.34
C GLU A 42 34.41 10.47 5.44
N GLU A 43 35.52 10.00 6.00
CA GLU A 43 36.81 10.69 5.94
C GLU A 43 37.19 11.03 4.50
N ASP A 44 37.85 12.19 4.32
CA ASP A 44 38.24 12.76 3.02
C ASP A 44 37.08 13.15 2.08
N LYS A 45 35.82 12.99 2.52
CA LYS A 45 34.67 13.46 1.74
C LYS A 45 34.65 14.99 1.66
N VAL A 46 34.43 15.54 0.47
CA VAL A 46 34.22 16.98 0.27
C VAL A 46 32.93 17.41 0.96
N LEU A 47 33.03 18.38 1.87
CA LEU A 47 31.93 18.95 2.63
C LEU A 47 31.30 20.12 1.88
N PHE A 48 32.13 21.07 1.46
CA PHE A 48 31.72 22.30 0.79
C PHE A 48 32.86 22.91 -0.03
N ILE A 49 32.51 23.82 -0.93
CA ILE A 49 33.46 24.69 -1.62
C ILE A 49 33.38 26.09 -1.02
N ILE A 50 34.55 26.61 -0.66
CA ILE A 50 34.73 28.03 -0.36
C ILE A 50 35.15 28.78 -1.62
N GLN A 51 34.62 30.00 -1.78
CA GLN A 51 34.98 30.89 -2.88
C GLN A 51 35.47 32.24 -2.36
N THR A 52 36.41 32.84 -3.09
CA THR A 52 36.93 34.18 -2.80
C THR A 52 36.48 35.20 -3.83
N TYR A 53 36.01 36.35 -3.36
CA TYR A 53 35.59 37.47 -4.21
C TYR A 53 36.43 38.73 -3.98
N SER A 54 36.61 39.50 -5.07
CA SER A 54 37.23 40.82 -5.04
C SER A 54 36.49 41.79 -4.10
N LYS A 55 37.24 42.71 -3.47
CA LYS A 55 36.69 43.84 -2.70
C LYS A 55 36.11 44.95 -3.59
N THR A 56 36.36 44.96 -4.91
CA THR A 56 35.88 46.04 -5.80
C THR A 56 34.45 45.78 -6.30
N PRO A 57 33.48 46.67 -5.99
CA PRO A 57 32.10 46.51 -6.40
C PRO A 57 31.91 47.07 -7.83
N SER A 58 32.40 46.36 -8.84
CA SER A 58 31.84 46.52 -10.19
C SER A 58 30.76 45.44 -10.34
N PHE A 59 29.54 45.86 -10.69
CA PHE A 59 28.40 44.94 -10.88
C PHE A 59 28.59 44.01 -12.09
N ALA A 60 29.64 44.23 -12.89
CA ALA A 60 29.93 43.53 -14.14
C ALA A 60 30.98 42.41 -13.98
N ASP A 61 31.84 42.45 -12.96
CA ASP A 61 32.91 41.46 -12.76
C ASP A 61 32.74 40.69 -11.45
N ARG A 62 31.79 39.75 -11.42
CA ARG A 62 31.89 38.62 -10.47
C ARG A 62 32.91 37.61 -11.01
N GLU A 63 34.14 38.04 -11.25
CA GLU A 63 35.20 37.07 -11.56
C GLU A 63 35.43 36.23 -10.31
N LEU A 64 35.15 34.94 -10.45
CA LEU A 64 35.47 33.94 -9.45
C LEU A 64 36.99 33.72 -9.49
N TRP A 65 37.69 34.15 -8.44
CA TRP A 65 39.15 34.13 -8.42
C TRP A 65 39.71 32.77 -8.02
N SER A 66 39.06 32.11 -7.07
CA SER A 66 39.46 30.79 -6.61
C SER A 66 38.31 30.06 -5.96
N SER A 67 38.38 28.75 -6.03
CA SER A 67 37.53 27.83 -5.29
C SER A 67 38.40 26.78 -4.64
N SER A 68 38.09 26.43 -3.40
CA SER A 68 38.82 25.38 -2.69
C SER A 68 37.84 24.43 -2.02
N GLU A 69 38.11 23.14 -2.18
CA GLU A 69 37.32 22.06 -1.57
C GLU A 69 37.74 21.91 -0.11
N VAL A 70 36.79 22.00 0.80
CA VAL A 70 37.02 21.64 2.20
C VAL A 70 36.56 20.21 2.39
N ARG A 71 37.50 19.34 2.76
CA ARG A 71 37.28 17.91 2.96
C ARG A 71 37.22 17.60 4.44
N SER A 72 36.47 16.54 4.75
CA SER A 72 36.43 16.01 6.09
C SER A 72 37.76 15.38 6.48
N THR A 73 38.15 15.60 7.73
CA THR A 73 39.34 14.96 8.33
C THR A 73 39.02 13.67 9.07
N LYS A 74 37.74 13.30 9.19
CA LYS A 74 37.29 12.04 9.80
C LYS A 74 35.85 11.69 9.39
N SER A 75 35.45 10.42 9.52
CA SER A 75 34.04 10.07 9.37
C SER A 75 33.20 10.58 10.56
N GLY A 76 31.94 10.96 10.32
CA GLY A 76 31.05 11.45 11.38
C GLY A 76 29.81 12.17 10.88
N ILE A 77 29.06 12.75 11.82
CA ILE A 77 27.87 13.56 11.57
C ILE A 77 28.25 15.04 11.49
N VAL A 78 27.91 15.69 10.38
CA VAL A 78 28.24 17.11 10.18
C VAL A 78 27.23 17.99 10.91
N GLU A 79 27.73 18.94 11.70
CA GLU A 79 26.98 20.09 12.21
C GLU A 79 27.56 21.36 11.61
N PHE A 80 26.78 22.10 10.81
CA PHE A 80 27.20 23.39 10.28
C PHE A 80 27.03 24.49 11.32
N LYS A 81 28.03 25.37 11.43
CA LYS A 81 28.02 26.52 12.35
C LYS A 81 27.88 27.86 11.64
N LYS A 82 27.88 27.83 10.30
CA LYS A 82 27.73 28.98 9.42
C LYS A 82 26.77 28.63 8.29
N ASN A 83 25.99 29.62 7.88
CA ASN A 83 25.05 29.46 6.76
C ASN A 83 25.71 29.74 5.41
N GLU A 84 25.08 29.27 4.33
CA GLU A 84 25.38 29.74 2.98
C GLU A 84 25.25 31.28 2.94
N ASP A 85 26.14 31.95 2.18
CA ASP A 85 26.29 33.41 2.07
C ASP A 85 26.88 34.20 3.25
N GLU A 86 27.03 33.59 4.43
CA GLU A 86 27.70 34.27 5.55
C GLU A 86 29.19 34.50 5.23
N PRO A 87 29.74 35.69 5.56
CA PRO A 87 31.17 35.93 5.42
C PRO A 87 31.94 35.01 6.36
N ILE A 88 32.99 34.39 5.82
CA ILE A 88 33.93 33.54 6.56
C ILE A 88 35.17 34.37 6.89
N LEU A 89 35.55 34.38 8.16
CA LEU A 89 36.75 35.05 8.69
C LEU A 89 37.75 34.01 9.21
N GLU A 90 39.02 34.40 9.31
CA GLU A 90 40.09 33.55 9.87
C GLU A 90 39.70 33.04 11.27
N GLY A 91 39.80 31.72 11.47
CA GLY A 91 39.48 31.06 12.74
C GLY A 91 37.99 30.75 12.97
N ASP A 92 37.10 31.20 12.06
CA ASP A 92 35.67 30.88 12.13
C ASP A 92 35.47 29.37 12.18
N LEU A 93 34.62 28.92 13.10
CA LEU A 93 34.17 27.53 13.14
C LEU A 93 33.16 27.32 12.01
N LEU A 94 33.52 26.50 11.02
CA LEU A 94 32.68 26.25 9.85
C LEU A 94 31.71 25.12 10.13
N CYS A 95 32.23 23.99 10.62
CA CYS A 95 31.43 22.85 11.02
C CYS A 95 32.12 22.02 12.11
N VAL A 96 31.34 21.18 12.76
CA VAL A 96 31.79 20.18 13.72
C VAL A 96 31.40 18.80 13.20
N ILE A 97 32.33 17.85 13.24
CA ILE A 97 32.06 16.46 12.89
C ILE A 97 31.93 15.65 14.18
N HIS A 98 30.70 15.24 14.49
CA HIS A 98 30.35 14.48 15.68
C HIS A 98 30.46 12.97 15.45
N PRO A 99 30.78 12.17 16.47
CA PRO A 99 30.54 10.73 16.44
C PRO A 99 29.03 10.42 16.29
N LEU A 100 28.72 9.22 15.83
CA LEU A 100 27.34 8.71 15.76
C LEU A 100 26.66 8.77 17.13
N GLY A 101 25.38 9.14 17.14
CA GLY A 101 24.53 9.20 18.32
C GLY A 101 24.63 10.51 19.11
N ILE A 102 25.65 11.34 18.90
CA ILE A 102 25.91 12.54 19.71
C ILE A 102 25.09 13.75 19.24
N TYR A 103 24.98 13.95 17.94
CA TYR A 103 24.31 15.13 17.39
C TYR A 103 22.78 14.94 17.37
N PRO A 104 21.98 15.86 17.97
CA PRO A 104 20.52 15.69 18.04
C PRO A 104 19.83 15.64 16.68
N PHE A 105 20.38 16.32 15.67
CA PHE A 105 19.81 16.41 14.32
C PHE A 105 20.45 15.42 13.34
N GLU A 106 21.16 14.41 13.85
CA GLU A 106 21.74 13.35 13.03
C GLU A 106 20.69 12.68 12.12
N ASN A 107 21.03 12.61 10.84
CA ASN A 107 20.35 11.93 9.75
C ASN A 107 21.21 10.74 9.31
N SER A 108 21.15 9.65 10.06
CA SER A 108 21.94 8.45 9.78
C SER A 108 21.08 7.19 9.74
N PRO A 109 21.55 6.12 9.08
CA PRO A 109 20.91 4.81 9.13
C PRO A 109 20.73 4.22 10.55
N LEU A 110 21.39 4.78 11.57
CA LEU A 110 21.28 4.31 12.95
C LEU A 110 20.12 4.94 13.72
N LYS A 111 19.58 6.07 13.27
CA LYS A 111 18.43 6.73 13.92
C LYS A 111 17.12 6.07 13.58
N SER A 112 16.09 6.27 14.41
CA SER A 112 14.74 5.73 14.16
C SER A 112 14.14 6.24 12.84
N THR A 113 14.55 7.43 12.42
CA THR A 113 14.18 8.03 11.14
C THR A 113 15.43 8.36 10.31
N TYR A 114 15.38 8.00 9.04
CA TYR A 114 16.36 8.40 8.02
C TYR A 114 15.67 9.16 6.89
N LYS A 115 16.20 10.32 6.50
CA LYS A 115 15.65 11.19 5.46
C LYS A 115 16.59 11.25 4.27
N TYR A 116 16.14 10.77 3.12
CA TYR A 116 16.92 10.87 1.89
C TYR A 116 16.62 12.19 1.17
N ASN A 117 17.63 13.05 1.14
CA ASN A 117 17.62 14.26 0.34
C ASN A 117 18.37 14.01 -0.96
N PHE A 118 17.79 14.43 -2.07
CA PHE A 118 18.41 14.27 -3.37
C PHE A 118 19.68 15.10 -3.50
N ASP A 119 20.78 14.47 -3.87
CA ASP A 119 22.05 15.13 -4.12
C ASP A 119 22.37 15.07 -5.62
N SER A 120 22.19 16.19 -6.32
CA SER A 120 22.47 16.26 -7.75
C SER A 120 23.96 16.09 -8.08
N PHE A 121 24.88 16.35 -7.14
CA PHE A 121 26.33 16.30 -7.40
C PHE A 121 26.90 14.90 -7.44
N LYS A 122 26.34 13.98 -6.65
CA LYS A 122 26.64 12.54 -6.78
C LYS A 122 26.41 12.03 -8.21
N ILE A 123 25.51 12.69 -8.94
CA ILE A 123 25.10 12.29 -10.27
C ILE A 123 25.86 13.07 -11.37
N TYR A 124 26.04 14.39 -11.22
CA TYR A 124 26.58 15.24 -12.28
C TYR A 124 28.10 15.44 -12.31
N GLY A 125 28.83 15.18 -11.22
CA GLY A 125 30.18 15.76 -11.09
C GLY A 125 30.14 17.31 -11.11
N LYS A 126 31.26 17.97 -11.47
CA LYS A 126 31.47 19.44 -11.31
C LYS A 126 30.66 20.35 -12.26
N HIS A 127 29.68 19.85 -13.02
CA HIS A 127 28.99 20.69 -14.02
C HIS A 127 27.70 21.33 -13.48
N ASP A 128 27.63 22.66 -13.54
CA ASP A 128 26.47 23.51 -13.16
C ASP A 128 25.35 23.53 -14.23
N GLY A 129 25.14 22.41 -14.93
CA GLY A 129 24.12 22.30 -15.96
C GLY A 129 22.72 22.15 -15.35
N TRP A 130 21.74 22.91 -15.88
CA TRP A 130 20.30 22.80 -15.59
C TRP A 130 19.67 21.51 -16.17
N GLN A 131 20.35 20.38 -16.04
CA GLN A 131 19.89 19.10 -16.54
C GLN A 131 18.66 18.64 -15.73
N LYS A 132 17.64 18.16 -16.43
CA LYS A 132 16.36 17.76 -15.82
C LYS A 132 16.51 16.34 -15.27
N ILE A 133 16.61 16.21 -13.95
CA ILE A 133 16.43 14.92 -13.28
C ILE A 133 14.97 14.75 -12.92
N LEU A 134 14.46 13.58 -13.25
CA LEU A 134 13.09 13.18 -13.00
C LEU A 134 13.05 11.85 -12.26
N ILE A 135 12.05 11.66 -11.41
CA ILE A 135 11.73 10.32 -10.94
C ILE A 135 11.13 9.54 -12.12
N LYS A 136 11.78 8.44 -12.49
CA LYS A 136 11.27 7.51 -13.49
C LYS A 136 10.14 6.68 -12.91
N GLU A 137 10.47 5.95 -11.84
CA GLU A 137 9.55 5.02 -11.20
C GLU A 137 10.02 4.70 -9.78
N TRP A 138 9.03 4.39 -8.94
CA TRP A 138 9.24 3.76 -7.64
C TRP A 138 9.12 2.25 -7.81
N HIS A 139 10.09 1.50 -7.28
CA HIS A 139 10.05 0.02 -7.23
C HIS A 139 9.34 -0.50 -5.99
N LYS A 140 9.01 0.41 -5.07
CA LYS A 140 8.38 0.14 -3.77
C LYS A 140 7.23 1.09 -3.52
N GLN A 141 6.29 0.67 -2.68
CA GLN A 141 5.14 1.49 -2.34
C GLN A 141 5.30 2.16 -0.97
N ALA A 142 4.64 3.29 -0.77
CA ALA A 142 4.62 3.94 0.54
C ALA A 142 3.98 3.00 1.59
N GLY A 143 4.57 2.91 2.77
CA GLY A 143 4.22 1.97 3.83
C GLY A 143 4.87 0.59 3.70
N GLU A 144 5.55 0.29 2.58
CA GLU A 144 6.24 -1.00 2.42
C GLU A 144 7.50 -1.06 3.30
N PHE A 145 7.76 -2.24 3.87
CA PHE A 145 9.04 -2.50 4.55
C PHE A 145 10.11 -2.80 3.50
N VAL A 146 11.22 -2.07 3.56
CA VAL A 146 12.37 -2.22 2.67
C VAL A 146 13.59 -2.68 3.46
N LYS A 147 14.45 -3.49 2.86
CA LYS A 147 15.75 -3.88 3.44
C LYS A 147 16.83 -2.90 3.02
N GLN A 148 17.91 -2.79 3.80
CA GLN A 148 19.07 -2.00 3.41
C GLN A 148 19.69 -2.55 2.12
N GLY A 149 20.09 -1.66 1.21
CA GLY A 149 20.65 -2.01 -0.10
C GLY A 149 19.61 -2.50 -1.11
N GLU A 150 18.32 -2.41 -0.79
CA GLU A 150 17.24 -2.76 -1.71
C GLU A 150 17.00 -1.62 -2.69
N LYS A 151 16.74 -1.96 -3.95
CA LYS A 151 16.43 -0.98 -4.99
C LYS A 151 15.02 -0.44 -4.78
N ILE A 152 14.88 0.89 -4.70
CA ILE A 152 13.58 1.52 -4.38
C ILE A 152 13.11 2.57 -5.38
N LEU A 153 14.03 3.17 -6.12
CA LEU A 153 13.75 4.32 -6.95
C LEU A 153 14.69 4.37 -8.13
N SER A 154 14.17 4.70 -9.31
CA SER A 154 15.00 5.04 -10.47
C SER A 154 14.81 6.50 -10.84
N PHE A 155 15.90 7.16 -11.19
CA PHE A 155 15.91 8.50 -11.79
C PHE A 155 16.16 8.40 -13.29
N ILE A 156 15.62 9.35 -14.07
CA ILE A 156 16.05 9.59 -15.46
C ILE A 156 16.82 10.90 -15.52
N MET A 157 17.95 10.86 -16.21
CA MET A 157 18.79 12.01 -16.52
C MET A 157 19.38 11.85 -17.91
N GLU A 158 19.15 12.81 -18.82
CA GLU A 158 19.73 12.81 -20.17
C GLU A 158 19.65 11.46 -20.91
N ASN A 159 18.52 10.77 -20.80
CA ASN A 159 18.24 9.44 -21.34
C ASN A 159 18.96 8.26 -20.66
N GLN A 160 19.71 8.50 -19.59
CA GLN A 160 20.25 7.46 -18.72
C GLN A 160 19.31 7.22 -17.53
N THR A 161 19.21 5.95 -17.11
CA THR A 161 18.50 5.57 -15.88
C THR A 161 19.53 5.34 -14.78
N ILE A 162 19.31 5.96 -13.63
CA ILE A 162 20.16 5.82 -12.43
C ILE A 162 19.33 5.12 -11.36
N GLU A 163 19.87 4.03 -10.82
CA GLU A 163 19.22 3.25 -9.78
C GLU A 163 19.64 3.71 -8.39
N HIS A 164 18.65 3.88 -7.51
CA HIS A 164 18.85 4.23 -6.10
C HIS A 164 18.48 3.08 -5.19
N TYR A 165 19.31 2.88 -4.17
CA TYR A 165 19.21 1.82 -3.19
C TYR A 165 19.08 2.41 -1.78
N THR A 166 18.35 1.73 -0.91
CA THR A 166 18.10 2.17 0.46
C THR A 166 19.37 2.16 1.32
N GLU A 167 19.52 3.19 2.15
CA GLU A 167 20.62 3.32 3.11
C GLU A 167 20.33 2.56 4.40
N LYS A 168 19.05 2.23 4.66
CA LYS A 168 18.55 1.62 5.88
C LYS A 168 17.38 0.67 5.59
N GLU A 169 17.17 -0.31 6.47
CA GLU A 169 15.91 -1.08 6.53
C GLU A 169 14.83 -0.39 7.37
N GLY A 170 13.57 -0.47 6.92
CA GLY A 170 12.44 0.13 7.63
C GLY A 170 11.23 0.35 6.72
N TYR A 171 10.25 1.10 7.21
CA TYR A 171 9.04 1.45 6.49
C TYR A 171 9.26 2.70 5.65
N LEU A 172 9.02 2.58 4.34
CA LEU A 172 9.22 3.63 3.35
C LEU A 172 8.06 4.63 3.35
N GLU A 173 8.32 5.91 3.57
CA GLU A 173 7.41 6.99 3.26
C GLU A 173 7.91 7.75 2.02
N ILE A 174 7.11 7.74 0.96
CA ILE A 174 7.36 8.52 -0.26
C ILE A 174 6.89 9.96 -0.02
N VAL A 175 7.81 10.92 -0.14
CA VAL A 175 7.50 12.36 0.00
C VAL A 175 7.28 12.98 -1.38
N LYS A 176 8.09 12.61 -2.38
CA LYS A 176 7.99 13.13 -3.75
C LYS A 176 7.48 12.05 -4.71
N GLU A 177 6.25 12.22 -5.19
CA GLU A 177 5.58 11.26 -6.09
C GLU A 177 5.91 11.49 -7.58
N VAL A 178 5.68 10.46 -8.41
CA VAL A 178 5.74 10.61 -9.87
C VAL A 178 4.50 11.33 -10.35
N ASN A 179 4.65 12.58 -10.78
CA ASN A 179 3.55 13.34 -11.37
C ASN A 179 3.30 12.86 -12.81
N LYS A 180 2.36 11.93 -12.99
CA LYS A 180 1.99 11.37 -14.31
C LYS A 180 0.96 12.22 -15.09
N GLY A 181 0.28 13.16 -14.44
CA GLY A 181 -0.98 13.74 -14.95
C GLY A 181 -0.93 15.16 -15.53
N THR A 182 0.11 15.96 -15.27
CA THR A 182 0.06 17.41 -15.56
C THR A 182 0.85 17.85 -16.79
N GLY A 183 1.56 16.94 -17.47
CA GLY A 183 2.48 17.30 -18.57
C GLY A 183 3.73 18.09 -18.12
N TYR A 184 3.74 18.58 -16.89
CA TYR A 184 4.89 19.15 -16.21
C TYR A 184 5.48 18.07 -15.30
N LEU A 185 6.54 17.43 -15.77
CA LEU A 185 7.32 16.52 -14.94
C LEU A 185 7.98 17.34 -13.83
N ASP A 186 7.63 17.06 -12.57
CA ASP A 186 8.22 17.73 -11.42
C ASP A 186 9.72 17.48 -11.41
N ARG A 187 10.47 18.56 -11.62
CA ARG A 187 11.94 18.51 -11.55
C ARG A 187 12.33 18.19 -10.12
N ILE A 188 13.30 17.30 -9.97
CA ILE A 188 14.00 17.13 -8.71
C ILE A 188 15.12 18.17 -8.69
N LEU A 189 15.10 19.01 -7.67
CA LEU A 189 16.16 19.94 -7.35
C LEU A 189 17.10 19.26 -6.35
N SER A 190 18.36 19.69 -6.37
CA SER A 190 19.27 19.34 -5.28
C SER A 190 18.64 19.73 -3.95
N ASN A 191 18.86 18.91 -2.93
CA ASN A 191 18.33 19.03 -1.59
C ASN A 191 16.83 18.74 -1.41
N ASP A 192 16.10 18.34 -2.45
CA ASP A 192 14.71 17.89 -2.30
C ASP A 192 14.63 16.64 -1.40
N LEU A 193 13.73 16.66 -0.41
CA LEU A 193 13.41 15.46 0.37
C LEU A 193 12.57 14.51 -0.49
N ILE A 194 13.10 13.33 -0.79
CA ILE A 194 12.46 12.38 -1.70
C ILE A 194 11.66 11.33 -0.93
N TYR A 195 12.26 10.77 0.13
CA TYR A 195 11.62 9.80 0.98
C TYR A 195 12.20 9.79 2.39
N ILE A 196 11.49 9.10 3.27
CA ILE A 196 11.87 8.88 4.66
C ILE A 196 11.74 7.38 4.94
N ILE A 197 12.73 6.80 5.61
CA ILE A 197 12.66 5.42 6.14
C ILE A 197 12.54 5.51 7.65
N ARG A 198 11.55 4.83 8.23
CA ARG A 198 11.35 4.74 9.67
C ARG A 198 11.49 3.33 10.18
N ASP A 199 11.99 3.17 11.39
CA ASP A 199 11.83 1.91 12.10
C ASP A 199 10.35 1.64 12.43
N LYS A 200 10.09 0.46 12.98
CA LYS A 200 8.73 0.02 13.26
C LYS A 200 8.02 0.91 14.30
N GLU A 201 8.70 1.22 15.39
CA GLU A 201 8.10 1.96 16.52
C GLU A 201 7.74 3.39 16.12
N GLU A 202 8.68 4.09 15.48
CA GLU A 202 8.47 5.44 14.98
C GLU A 202 7.40 5.47 13.89
N ASN A 203 7.40 4.49 12.98
CA ASN A 203 6.36 4.38 11.96
C ASN A 203 4.97 4.19 12.58
N GLU A 204 4.84 3.32 13.59
CA GLU A 204 3.56 3.13 14.29
C GLU A 204 3.08 4.40 15.00
N ILE A 205 3.97 5.15 15.66
CA ILE A 205 3.64 6.44 16.31
C ILE A 205 3.10 7.43 15.26
N ILE A 206 3.87 7.65 14.19
CA ILE A 206 3.51 8.63 13.15
C ILE A 206 2.22 8.23 12.43
N LEU A 207 2.01 6.93 12.12
CA LEU A 207 0.77 6.47 11.51
C LEU A 207 -0.43 6.68 12.43
N ASN A 208 -0.27 6.45 13.74
CA ASN A 208 -1.34 6.69 14.72
C ASN A 208 -1.69 8.17 14.86
N GLU A 209 -0.70 9.06 14.79
CA GLU A 209 -0.93 10.51 14.80
C GLU A 209 -1.58 10.99 13.49
N LYS A 210 -1.04 10.57 12.35
CA LYS A 210 -1.51 10.93 11.01
C LYS A 210 -2.94 10.48 10.76
N PHE A 211 -3.28 9.27 11.21
CA PHE A 211 -4.60 8.65 11.03
C PHE A 211 -5.39 8.59 12.33
N ARG A 212 -5.40 9.70 13.07
CA ARG A 212 -6.24 9.84 14.26
C ARG A 212 -7.72 9.83 13.86
N ASN A 213 -8.44 8.85 14.36
CA ASN A 213 -9.88 8.77 14.22
C ASN A 213 -10.55 9.55 15.37
N ASN A 214 -11.51 10.40 15.03
CA ASN A 214 -12.25 11.19 16.00
C ASN A 214 -13.73 10.78 15.96
N PRO A 215 -14.21 9.94 16.88
CA PRO A 215 -15.61 9.56 16.96
C PRO A 215 -16.46 10.75 17.43
N ASN A 216 -17.63 10.92 16.83
CA ASN A 216 -18.68 11.79 17.36
C ASN A 216 -19.60 10.96 18.26
N ILE A 217 -19.54 11.24 19.56
CA ILE A 217 -20.38 10.61 20.58
C ILE A 217 -21.44 11.62 21.01
N SER A 218 -22.71 11.26 20.84
CA SER A 218 -23.86 12.06 21.29
C SER A 218 -24.82 11.21 22.10
N ILE A 219 -25.71 11.84 22.86
CA ILE A 219 -26.81 11.16 23.55
C ILE A 219 -28.09 11.50 22.78
N ASP A 220 -28.91 10.48 22.52
CA ASP A 220 -30.24 10.68 21.99
C ASP A 220 -31.17 11.16 23.11
N ASP A 221 -31.72 12.37 22.95
CA ASP A 221 -32.49 13.03 24.01
C ASP A 221 -33.81 12.30 24.36
N PHE A 222 -34.32 11.45 23.46
CA PHE A 222 -35.59 10.75 23.66
C PHE A 222 -35.39 9.38 24.33
N THR A 223 -34.37 8.65 23.89
CA THR A 223 -34.10 7.28 24.35
C THR A 223 -33.06 7.22 25.45
N GLY A 224 -32.27 8.29 25.63
CA GLY A 224 -31.10 8.31 26.51
C GLY A 224 -29.93 7.46 26.00
N ASN A 225 -30.04 6.87 24.80
CA ASN A 225 -29.01 6.00 24.26
C ASN A 225 -27.83 6.83 23.74
N LYS A 226 -26.61 6.38 24.00
CA LYS A 226 -25.43 6.92 23.32
C LYS A 226 -25.43 6.50 21.85
N ILE A 227 -25.12 7.43 20.97
CA ILE A 227 -24.88 7.23 19.55
C ILE A 227 -23.40 7.50 19.29
N ILE A 228 -22.74 6.55 18.63
CA ILE A 228 -21.33 6.68 18.25
C ILE A 228 -21.25 6.68 16.72
N LYS A 229 -20.80 7.80 16.15
CA LYS A 229 -20.60 7.96 14.70
C LYS A 229 -19.15 8.23 14.37
N TRP A 230 -18.54 7.42 13.51
CA TRP A 230 -17.14 7.58 13.14
C TRP A 230 -16.96 8.42 11.88
N ARG A 231 -15.75 8.98 11.73
CA ARG A 231 -15.31 9.55 10.46
C ARG A 231 -15.15 8.41 9.44
N LYS A 232 -15.43 8.72 8.18
CA LYS A 232 -15.43 7.74 7.09
C LYS A 232 -14.02 7.48 6.58
N VAL A 233 -13.79 6.26 6.11
CA VAL A 233 -12.66 5.87 5.27
C VAL A 233 -13.10 5.96 3.81
N GLU A 234 -12.27 6.58 2.98
CA GLU A 234 -12.53 6.86 1.58
C GLU A 234 -11.77 5.88 0.67
N THR A 235 -12.37 5.38 -0.39
CA THR A 235 -11.71 4.52 -1.37
C THR A 235 -12.26 4.81 -2.75
N SER A 236 -11.45 4.56 -3.79
CA SER A 236 -11.82 4.83 -5.18
C SER A 236 -12.00 3.55 -6.01
N SER A 237 -12.82 3.66 -7.05
CA SER A 237 -12.96 2.63 -8.09
C SER A 237 -11.77 2.62 -9.06
N PHE A 238 -11.60 1.52 -9.80
CA PHE A 238 -10.51 1.37 -10.76
C PHE A 238 -10.64 2.29 -11.99
N ASP A 239 -11.86 2.43 -12.52
CA ASP A 239 -12.07 2.98 -13.86
C ASP A 239 -12.82 4.33 -13.88
N ASP A 240 -13.56 4.68 -12.82
CA ASP A 240 -14.61 5.71 -12.91
C ASP A 240 -14.50 6.87 -11.90
N LYS A 241 -13.40 6.98 -11.14
CA LYS A 241 -13.22 7.99 -10.06
C LYS A 241 -14.40 8.03 -9.07
N ILE A 242 -15.05 6.89 -8.85
CA ILE A 242 -16.19 6.84 -7.92
C ILE A 242 -15.64 6.93 -6.51
N LEU A 243 -16.05 7.98 -5.80
CA LEU A 243 -15.74 8.15 -4.39
C LEU A 243 -16.68 7.30 -3.54
N PHE A 244 -16.15 6.21 -3.00
CA PHE A 244 -16.89 5.32 -2.11
C PHE A 244 -16.33 5.40 -0.69
N GLU A 245 -17.17 5.73 0.26
CA GLU A 245 -16.78 5.88 1.66
C GLU A 245 -17.55 4.90 2.54
N PHE A 246 -16.90 4.37 3.58
CA PHE A 246 -17.60 3.62 4.62
C PHE A 246 -17.13 3.97 6.04
N SER A 247 -17.96 3.65 7.04
CA SER A 247 -17.66 3.84 8.47
C SER A 247 -18.41 2.80 9.31
N PHE A 248 -18.00 2.64 10.57
CA PHE A 248 -18.74 1.83 11.56
C PHE A 248 -19.42 2.76 12.57
N ASN A 249 -20.71 2.55 12.81
CA ASN A 249 -21.50 3.38 13.72
C ASN A 249 -22.32 2.50 14.66
N ASN A 250 -22.40 2.89 15.95
CA ASN A 250 -23.33 2.32 16.89
C ASN A 250 -24.52 3.26 17.06
N ILE A 251 -25.72 2.79 16.71
CA ILE A 251 -26.97 3.55 16.76
C ILE A 251 -28.00 2.68 17.45
N ASP A 252 -28.66 3.18 18.49
CA ASP A 252 -29.64 2.44 19.29
C ASP A 252 -29.10 1.08 19.77
N LYS A 253 -27.85 1.08 20.25
CA LYS A 253 -27.12 -0.11 20.74
C LYS A 253 -26.90 -1.20 19.69
N LYS A 254 -26.96 -0.86 18.40
CA LYS A 254 -26.73 -1.79 17.28
C LYS A 254 -25.61 -1.26 16.38
N ASP A 255 -24.79 -2.18 15.89
CA ASP A 255 -23.67 -1.86 15.01
C ASP A 255 -24.12 -1.82 13.56
N TYR A 256 -23.62 -0.81 12.85
CA TYR A 256 -23.90 -0.59 11.45
C TYR A 256 -22.61 -0.30 10.69
N ILE A 257 -22.46 -0.90 9.52
CA ILE A 257 -21.61 -0.34 8.47
C ILE A 257 -22.43 0.69 7.69
N VAL A 258 -21.87 1.88 7.49
CA VAL A 258 -22.52 2.98 6.78
C VAL A 258 -21.73 3.31 5.53
N PHE A 259 -22.37 3.10 4.38
CA PHE A 259 -21.86 3.46 3.06
C PHE A 259 -22.27 4.88 2.71
N SER A 260 -21.35 5.63 2.12
CA SER A 260 -21.55 7.01 1.70
C SER A 260 -20.95 7.25 0.33
N TYR A 261 -21.65 8.03 -0.48
CA TYR A 261 -21.24 8.30 -1.85
C TYR A 261 -21.89 9.59 -2.38
N ILE A 262 -21.36 10.08 -3.49
CA ILE A 262 -21.88 11.23 -4.22
C ILE A 262 -22.93 10.73 -5.23
N PRO A 263 -24.15 11.30 -5.26
CA PRO A 263 -25.27 10.77 -6.05
C PRO A 263 -25.06 10.81 -7.57
N GLY A 264 -24.12 11.62 -8.07
CA GLY A 264 -23.76 11.65 -9.49
C GLY A 264 -22.91 10.44 -9.92
N ASP A 265 -22.16 9.86 -8.98
CA ASP A 265 -21.17 8.81 -9.26
C ASP A 265 -21.73 7.41 -8.96
N LEU A 266 -22.67 7.33 -8.01
CA LEU A 266 -23.26 6.08 -7.55
C LEU A 266 -24.66 6.33 -7.00
N LYS A 267 -25.58 5.38 -7.20
CA LYS A 267 -26.86 5.33 -6.50
C LYS A 267 -27.19 3.91 -6.10
N LEU A 268 -26.83 3.56 -4.87
CA LEU A 268 -27.28 2.31 -4.27
C LEU A 268 -28.81 2.34 -4.12
N THR A 269 -29.43 1.21 -4.40
CA THR A 269 -30.86 0.97 -4.27
C THR A 269 -31.10 -0.30 -3.48
N GLU A 270 -32.36 -0.51 -3.08
CA GLU A 270 -32.75 -1.74 -2.41
C GLU A 270 -32.36 -2.97 -3.25
N ASP A 271 -31.92 -4.01 -2.56
CA ASP A 271 -31.34 -5.25 -3.09
C ASP A 271 -29.93 -5.17 -3.66
N ASP A 272 -29.37 -3.99 -3.93
CA ASP A 272 -27.96 -3.88 -4.33
C ASP A 272 -27.04 -4.47 -3.26
N VAL A 273 -25.87 -4.99 -3.66
CA VAL A 273 -24.94 -5.68 -2.76
C VAL A 273 -23.57 -5.02 -2.78
N VAL A 274 -23.10 -4.62 -1.60
CA VAL A 274 -21.71 -4.19 -1.39
C VAL A 274 -20.91 -5.37 -0.83
N SER A 275 -19.84 -5.76 -1.49
CA SER A 275 -18.98 -6.89 -1.13
C SER A 275 -17.56 -6.42 -0.84
N PHE A 276 -16.92 -6.99 0.18
CA PHE A 276 -15.51 -6.78 0.52
C PHE A 276 -14.78 -8.12 0.44
N LEU A 277 -13.74 -8.20 -0.39
CA LEU A 277 -12.83 -9.35 -0.51
C LEU A 277 -11.55 -9.07 0.27
N PHE A 278 -11.18 -10.02 1.13
CA PHE A 278 -9.98 -9.96 1.95
C PHE A 278 -8.88 -10.88 1.41
N GLU A 279 -7.64 -10.68 1.85
CA GLU A 279 -6.47 -11.48 1.43
C GLU A 279 -6.59 -12.97 1.78
N ASP A 280 -7.34 -13.31 2.83
CA ASP A 280 -7.68 -14.68 3.21
C ASP A 280 -8.76 -15.33 2.31
N ASN A 281 -9.17 -14.64 1.24
CA ASN A 281 -10.24 -14.98 0.30
C ASN A 281 -11.65 -14.97 0.89
N ARG A 282 -11.84 -14.48 2.13
CA ARG A 282 -13.19 -14.27 2.66
C ARG A 282 -13.87 -13.14 1.93
N ILE A 283 -15.16 -13.32 1.64
CA ILE A 283 -16.03 -12.27 1.08
C ILE A 283 -17.13 -11.95 2.08
N ILE A 284 -17.18 -10.70 2.54
CA ILE A 284 -18.27 -10.17 3.37
C ILE A 284 -19.22 -9.39 2.46
N LYS A 285 -20.53 -9.65 2.56
CA LYS A 285 -21.55 -9.07 1.69
C LYS A 285 -22.61 -8.34 2.49
N PHE A 286 -22.90 -7.11 2.10
CA PHE A 286 -23.92 -6.26 2.69
C PHE A 286 -24.99 -5.97 1.66
N LYS A 287 -26.16 -6.58 1.85
CA LYS A 287 -27.35 -6.29 1.04
C LYS A 287 -27.97 -4.97 1.51
N ILE A 288 -28.26 -4.07 0.58
CA ILE A 288 -28.94 -2.81 0.87
C ILE A 288 -30.42 -3.09 1.08
N ASN A 289 -30.87 -2.98 2.33
CA ASN A 289 -32.26 -3.29 2.72
C ASN A 289 -33.15 -2.05 2.78
N ASN A 290 -32.60 -0.85 2.63
CA ASN A 290 -33.34 0.40 2.74
C ASN A 290 -32.90 1.37 1.63
N PRO A 291 -33.83 2.19 1.11
CA PRO A 291 -33.48 3.23 0.16
C PRO A 291 -32.48 4.21 0.79
N SER A 292 -31.60 4.74 -0.05
CA SER A 292 -30.59 5.68 0.39
C SER A 292 -31.22 6.98 0.85
N TYR A 293 -30.78 7.48 2.00
CA TYR A 293 -31.23 8.75 2.52
C TYR A 293 -30.21 9.84 2.21
N LYS A 294 -30.72 11.04 1.94
CA LYS A 294 -29.90 12.22 1.70
C LYS A 294 -29.36 12.71 3.05
N LYS A 295 -28.04 12.69 3.23
CA LYS A 295 -27.38 13.24 4.44
C LYS A 295 -27.07 14.72 4.29
N SER A 296 -26.67 15.15 3.11
CA SER A 296 -26.38 16.54 2.79
C SER A 296 -26.73 16.84 1.34
N GLN A 297 -26.53 18.09 0.89
CA GLN A 297 -26.74 18.47 -0.51
C GLN A 297 -25.95 17.58 -1.49
N TYR A 298 -24.79 17.05 -1.07
CA TYR A 298 -23.84 16.36 -1.94
C TYR A 298 -23.61 14.89 -1.59
N ARG A 299 -24.24 14.35 -0.52
CA ARG A 299 -23.96 12.99 -0.05
C ARG A 299 -25.22 12.21 0.30
N PHE A 300 -25.22 10.95 -0.13
CA PHE A 300 -26.20 9.94 0.23
C PHE A 300 -25.57 8.87 1.10
N GLU A 301 -26.39 8.22 1.93
CA GLU A 301 -25.95 7.12 2.77
C GLU A 301 -26.91 5.93 2.74
N ASN A 302 -26.33 4.75 2.93
CA ASN A 302 -27.04 3.54 3.34
C ASN A 302 -26.38 3.00 4.59
N LYS A 303 -27.19 2.41 5.48
CA LYS A 303 -26.68 1.70 6.66
C LYS A 303 -27.17 0.26 6.63
N VAL A 304 -26.27 -0.67 6.90
CA VAL A 304 -26.54 -2.11 7.00
C VAL A 304 -26.00 -2.57 8.34
N GLN A 305 -26.72 -3.46 9.03
CA GLN A 305 -26.19 -4.04 10.27
C GLN A 305 -24.92 -4.83 9.97
N ILE A 306 -24.03 -4.95 10.95
CA ILE A 306 -22.77 -5.68 10.82
C ILE A 306 -22.56 -6.52 12.08
N THR A 307 -22.00 -7.72 11.93
CA THR A 307 -21.71 -8.62 13.06
C THR A 307 -20.36 -8.31 13.71
N ASP A 308 -20.14 -8.73 14.97
CA ASP A 308 -18.81 -8.57 15.60
C ASP A 308 -17.73 -9.37 14.87
N ASP A 309 -18.08 -10.53 14.30
CA ASP A 309 -17.16 -11.33 13.49
C ASP A 309 -16.77 -10.62 12.18
N GLU A 310 -17.71 -9.95 11.52
CA GLU A 310 -17.43 -9.13 10.35
C GLU A 310 -16.51 -7.95 10.69
N ILE A 311 -16.77 -7.21 11.79
CA ILE A 311 -15.89 -6.11 12.22
C ILE A 311 -14.52 -6.63 12.64
N LEU A 312 -14.46 -7.77 13.34
CA LEU A 312 -13.20 -8.43 13.70
C LEU A 312 -12.39 -8.83 12.46
N HIS A 313 -13.05 -9.21 11.37
CA HIS A 313 -12.41 -9.49 10.10
C HIS A 313 -11.77 -8.25 9.48
N PHE A 314 -12.47 -7.10 9.52
CA PHE A 314 -11.90 -5.81 9.10
C PHE A 314 -10.71 -5.38 9.96
N GLU A 315 -10.68 -5.75 11.24
CA GLU A 315 -9.56 -5.47 12.15
C GLU A 315 -8.33 -6.32 11.84
N LYS A 316 -8.51 -7.61 11.54
CA LYS A 316 -7.42 -8.58 11.44
C LYS A 316 -6.88 -8.78 10.03
N GLU A 317 -7.76 -8.79 9.05
CA GLU A 317 -7.43 -9.14 7.68
C GLU A 317 -7.31 -7.90 6.80
N LYS A 318 -6.46 -7.99 5.79
CA LYS A 318 -6.28 -6.92 4.81
C LYS A 318 -7.37 -7.00 3.75
N LEU A 319 -7.99 -5.86 3.46
CA LEU A 319 -8.88 -5.68 2.34
C LEU A 319 -8.08 -5.71 1.04
N SER A 320 -8.46 -6.65 0.17
CA SER A 320 -7.92 -6.76 -1.18
C SER A 320 -8.68 -5.85 -2.14
N ARG A 321 -10.02 -5.93 -2.15
CA ARG A 321 -10.88 -5.12 -3.04
C ARG A 321 -12.31 -5.10 -2.53
N TRP A 322 -13.09 -4.13 -3.00
CA TRP A 322 -14.53 -4.11 -2.81
C TRP A 322 -15.25 -4.16 -4.16
N LYS A 323 -16.52 -4.57 -4.11
CA LYS A 323 -17.40 -4.65 -5.28
C LYS A 323 -18.81 -4.19 -4.93
N ILE A 324 -19.42 -3.40 -5.79
CA ILE A 324 -20.83 -3.05 -5.73
C ILE A 324 -21.53 -3.71 -6.92
N THR A 325 -22.49 -4.57 -6.65
CA THR A 325 -23.32 -5.21 -7.69
C THR A 325 -24.71 -4.59 -7.65
N SER A 326 -25.10 -3.92 -8.74
CA SER A 326 -26.45 -3.40 -8.87
C SER A 326 -27.41 -4.48 -9.37
N THR A 327 -28.49 -4.73 -8.64
CA THR A 327 -29.48 -5.76 -9.01
C THR A 327 -30.35 -5.35 -10.18
N LYS A 328 -30.59 -4.04 -10.35
CA LYS A 328 -31.46 -3.50 -11.40
C LYS A 328 -30.80 -3.49 -12.77
N THR A 329 -29.52 -3.13 -12.82
CA THR A 329 -28.78 -2.98 -14.07
C THR A 329 -27.82 -4.14 -14.34
N ASN A 330 -27.62 -5.03 -13.36
CA ASN A 330 -26.60 -6.08 -13.38
C ASN A 330 -25.18 -5.54 -13.64
N TYR A 331 -24.95 -4.26 -13.34
CA TYR A 331 -23.67 -3.60 -13.46
C TYR A 331 -22.84 -3.81 -12.20
N GLU A 332 -21.53 -3.97 -12.35
CA GLU A 332 -20.59 -4.17 -11.25
C GLU A 332 -19.54 -3.05 -11.24
N ILE A 333 -19.34 -2.45 -10.07
CA ILE A 333 -18.25 -1.51 -9.82
C ILE A 333 -17.27 -2.20 -8.90
N ILE A 334 -16.00 -2.22 -9.28
CA ILE A 334 -14.92 -2.78 -8.48
C ILE A 334 -14.01 -1.63 -8.04
N GLY A 335 -13.49 -1.70 -6.82
CA GLY A 335 -12.53 -0.74 -6.27
C GLY A 335 -11.65 -1.34 -5.18
N GLY A 336 -10.85 -0.51 -4.52
CA GLY A 336 -10.02 -0.92 -3.37
C GLY A 336 -8.51 -0.93 -3.61
N ASN A 337 -8.04 -0.44 -4.75
CA ASN A 337 -6.62 -0.31 -5.07
C ASN A 337 -5.92 0.93 -4.46
N GLY A 338 -6.57 1.60 -3.51
CA GLY A 338 -6.10 2.83 -2.89
C GLY A 338 -7.24 3.82 -2.65
N SER A 339 -6.85 5.05 -2.37
CA SER A 339 -7.74 6.19 -2.18
C SER A 339 -7.30 7.37 -3.05
N GLU A 340 -8.24 8.16 -3.53
CA GLU A 340 -7.92 9.48 -4.11
C GLU A 340 -7.51 10.49 -3.02
N TYR A 341 -7.84 10.21 -1.75
CA TYR A 341 -7.35 10.98 -0.63
C TYR A 341 -5.83 10.85 -0.49
N SER A 342 -5.12 11.97 -0.61
CA SER A 342 -3.65 12.03 -0.53
C SER A 342 -3.09 11.43 0.76
N GLY A 343 -3.88 11.38 1.84
CA GLY A 343 -3.45 10.82 3.12
C GLY A 343 -3.15 9.32 3.10
N TYR A 344 -3.86 8.51 2.29
CA TYR A 344 -3.68 7.05 2.25
C TYR A 344 -3.90 6.48 0.83
N LYS A 345 -3.32 7.17 -0.17
CA LYS A 345 -3.25 6.72 -1.57
C LYS A 345 -2.63 5.33 -1.73
N SER A 346 -1.68 4.98 -0.85
CA SER A 346 -1.08 3.63 -0.81
C SER A 346 -2.09 2.60 -0.30
N PRO A 347 -2.23 1.43 -0.95
CA PRO A 347 -3.02 0.30 -0.45
C PRO A 347 -2.62 -0.15 0.95
N ILE A 348 -1.34 0.00 1.32
CA ILE A 348 -0.83 -0.36 2.64
C ILE A 348 -1.39 0.59 3.70
N TYR A 349 -1.37 1.90 3.45
CA TYR A 349 -1.96 2.89 4.35
C TYR A 349 -3.48 2.78 4.42
N LEU A 350 -4.16 2.50 3.31
CA LEU A 350 -5.60 2.27 3.30
C LEU A 350 -5.96 1.09 4.23
N ASN A 351 -5.24 -0.02 4.12
CA ASN A 351 -5.43 -1.20 4.97
C ASN A 351 -5.17 -0.89 6.44
N PHE A 352 -4.07 -0.20 6.75
CA PHE A 352 -3.78 0.26 8.11
C PHE A 352 -4.93 1.10 8.69
N VAL A 353 -5.46 2.06 7.92
CA VAL A 353 -6.57 2.92 8.37
C VAL A 353 -7.84 2.12 8.61
N ILE A 354 -8.18 1.16 7.75
CA ILE A 354 -9.36 0.29 7.90
C ILE A 354 -9.24 -0.58 9.16
N GLN A 355 -8.10 -1.25 9.34
CA GLN A 355 -7.84 -2.11 10.50
C GLN A 355 -7.87 -1.31 11.80
N LYS A 356 -7.21 -0.15 11.80
CA LYS A 356 -7.22 0.79 12.93
C LYS A 356 -8.63 1.28 13.24
N LEU A 357 -9.42 1.66 12.23
CA LEU A 357 -10.81 2.07 12.42
C LEU A 357 -11.63 0.94 13.08
N ALA A 358 -11.54 -0.29 12.57
CA ALA A 358 -12.28 -1.44 13.09
C ALA A 358 -11.89 -1.73 14.56
N LYS A 359 -10.59 -1.73 14.86
CA LYS A 359 -10.07 -1.93 16.22
C LYS A 359 -10.59 -0.88 17.18
N GLU A 360 -10.37 0.40 16.88
CA GLU A 360 -10.74 1.50 17.77
C GLU A 360 -12.26 1.62 17.93
N TYR A 361 -13.03 1.31 16.88
CA TYR A 361 -14.48 1.18 16.96
C TYR A 361 -14.90 0.14 17.99
N ARG A 362 -14.38 -1.09 17.88
CA ARG A 362 -14.76 -2.21 18.78
C ARG A 362 -14.38 -1.92 20.23
N GLU A 363 -13.20 -1.36 20.45
CA GLU A 363 -12.77 -0.94 21.79
C GLU A 363 -13.67 0.14 22.38
N LEU A 364 -14.01 1.17 21.58
CA LEU A 364 -14.84 2.28 22.04
C LEU A 364 -16.27 1.84 22.37
N VAL A 365 -16.92 1.05 21.50
CA VAL A 365 -18.31 0.61 21.73
C VAL A 365 -18.42 -0.22 23.00
N ARG A 366 -17.49 -1.15 23.23
CA ARG A 366 -17.44 -1.95 24.46
C ARG A 366 -17.23 -1.12 25.72
N LYS A 367 -16.46 -0.04 25.60
CA LYS A 367 -16.20 0.88 26.71
C LYS A 367 -17.40 1.78 27.00
N GLU A 368 -18.02 2.33 25.96
CA GLU A 368 -18.96 3.44 26.08
C GLU A 368 -20.43 3.02 26.17
N ILE A 369 -20.80 1.85 25.63
CA ILE A 369 -22.18 1.35 25.59
C ILE A 369 -22.40 0.33 26.73
N PRO A 370 -23.20 0.66 27.76
CA PRO A 370 -23.52 -0.27 28.83
C PRO A 370 -24.29 -1.50 28.30
N ASP A 371 -23.94 -2.68 28.82
CA ASP A 371 -24.55 -3.96 28.45
C ASP A 371 -24.53 -4.22 26.94
N TYR A 372 -23.48 -3.75 26.25
CA TYR A 372 -23.31 -3.93 24.82
C TYR A 372 -23.40 -5.41 24.41
N LYS A 373 -24.30 -5.70 23.47
CA LYS A 373 -24.50 -7.03 22.89
C LYS A 373 -24.36 -6.93 21.37
N PRO A 374 -23.21 -7.35 20.81
CA PRO A 374 -23.02 -7.31 19.36
C PRO A 374 -23.99 -8.26 18.65
N LEU A 375 -24.25 -7.97 17.37
CA LEU A 375 -24.90 -8.92 16.49
C LEU A 375 -23.96 -10.10 16.23
N LEU A 376 -24.41 -11.33 16.51
CA LEU A 376 -23.62 -12.54 16.26
C LEU A 376 -23.82 -13.06 14.85
N GLU A 377 -25.07 -13.08 14.39
CA GLU A 377 -25.47 -13.54 13.07
C GLU A 377 -26.54 -12.60 12.52
N HIS A 378 -26.56 -12.40 11.20
CA HIS A 378 -27.68 -11.71 10.57
C HIS A 378 -28.95 -12.54 10.79
N ASN A 379 -30.03 -11.91 11.24
CA ASN A 379 -31.34 -12.56 11.23
C ASN A 379 -31.66 -12.93 9.78
N ILE A 380 -31.49 -14.21 9.43
CA ILE A 380 -31.85 -14.73 8.13
C ILE A 380 -33.39 -14.69 8.07
N VAL A 381 -33.95 -13.55 7.69
CA VAL A 381 -35.28 -13.54 7.08
C VAL A 381 -35.08 -14.26 5.77
N ILE A 382 -35.42 -15.54 5.74
CA ILE A 382 -35.46 -16.38 4.55
C ILE A 382 -36.54 -15.78 3.63
N SER A 383 -36.19 -14.71 2.93
CA SER A 383 -36.80 -14.37 1.66
C SER A 383 -36.31 -15.43 0.69
N GLN A 384 -37.24 -16.15 0.06
CA GLN A 384 -37.07 -17.39 -0.69
C GLN A 384 -36.17 -17.31 -1.94
N SER A 385 -35.28 -16.32 -2.05
CA SER A 385 -34.48 -16.03 -3.24
C SER A 385 -32.96 -16.07 -3.04
N SER A 386 -32.48 -16.44 -1.85
CA SER A 386 -31.03 -16.66 -1.63
C SER A 386 -30.73 -17.76 -0.61
N ILE A 387 -31.39 -18.91 -0.78
CA ILE A 387 -30.67 -20.16 -0.53
C ILE A 387 -29.58 -20.18 -1.59
N ILE A 388 -28.30 -20.08 -1.21
CA ILE A 388 -27.25 -20.72 -2.00
C ILE A 388 -27.79 -22.12 -2.17
N GLU A 389 -28.31 -22.44 -3.34
CA GLU A 389 -28.87 -23.76 -3.58
C GLU A 389 -27.82 -24.76 -3.13
N ILE A 390 -28.09 -25.38 -1.98
CA ILE A 390 -27.56 -26.67 -1.56
C ILE A 390 -28.23 -27.66 -2.54
N GLN A 391 -28.01 -27.44 -3.83
CA GLN A 391 -28.38 -28.33 -4.88
C GLN A 391 -27.28 -29.37 -4.85
N GLU A 392 -27.68 -30.51 -4.32
CA GLU A 392 -26.90 -31.72 -4.35
C GLU A 392 -26.46 -31.97 -5.80
N CYS A 393 -25.16 -32.16 -5.99
CA CYS A 393 -24.58 -32.32 -7.30
C CYS A 393 -23.64 -33.52 -7.25
N TYR A 394 -23.56 -34.24 -8.36
CA TYR A 394 -22.76 -35.44 -8.47
C TYR A 394 -21.53 -35.17 -9.32
N VAL A 395 -20.39 -35.73 -8.94
CA VAL A 395 -19.28 -35.96 -9.86
C VAL A 395 -19.45 -37.37 -10.42
N TYR A 396 -19.29 -37.53 -11.74
CA TYR A 396 -19.45 -38.80 -12.41
C TYR A 396 -18.27 -39.14 -13.32
N LEU A 397 -18.09 -40.44 -13.54
CA LEU A 397 -17.21 -41.03 -14.54
C LEU A 397 -18.08 -41.86 -15.51
N MET A 398 -18.00 -41.56 -16.79
CA MET A 398 -18.63 -42.33 -17.87
C MET A 398 -17.57 -42.86 -18.85
N ILE A 399 -17.89 -43.91 -19.60
CA ILE A 399 -17.05 -44.48 -20.66
C ILE A 399 -17.83 -44.52 -21.98
N ASP A 400 -17.16 -44.27 -23.10
CA ASP A 400 -17.67 -44.59 -24.43
C ASP A 400 -17.09 -45.95 -24.85
N THR A 401 -17.91 -47.00 -24.83
CA THR A 401 -17.49 -48.39 -25.03
C THR A 401 -16.92 -48.69 -26.43
N ILE A 402 -17.09 -47.77 -27.39
CA ILE A 402 -16.53 -47.93 -28.75
C ILE A 402 -15.06 -47.52 -28.80
N ASN A 403 -14.69 -46.41 -28.18
CA ASN A 403 -13.33 -45.86 -28.24
C ASN A 403 -12.56 -45.95 -26.92
N GLN A 404 -13.22 -46.45 -25.86
CA GLN A 404 -12.68 -46.57 -24.50
C GLN A 404 -12.23 -45.23 -23.88
N TYR A 405 -12.78 -44.11 -24.35
CA TYR A 405 -12.54 -42.81 -23.74
C TYR A 405 -13.50 -42.55 -22.58
N HIS A 406 -12.99 -41.82 -21.60
CA HIS A 406 -13.67 -41.59 -20.34
C HIS A 406 -14.06 -40.13 -20.20
N LYS A 407 -15.25 -39.88 -19.65
CA LYS A 407 -15.76 -38.55 -19.38
C LYS A 407 -15.86 -38.31 -17.89
N ILE A 408 -15.21 -37.25 -17.42
CA ILE A 408 -15.31 -36.79 -16.03
C ILE A 408 -16.09 -35.48 -16.02
N GLY A 409 -17.21 -35.45 -15.30
CA GLY A 409 -18.04 -34.25 -15.25
C GLY A 409 -18.95 -34.19 -14.03
N ILE A 410 -19.77 -33.14 -13.96
CA ILE A 410 -20.76 -32.98 -12.90
C ILE A 410 -22.20 -32.91 -13.42
N SER A 411 -23.14 -33.42 -12.64
CA SER A 411 -24.57 -33.38 -12.97
C SER A 411 -25.42 -33.47 -11.72
N ASN A 412 -26.61 -32.88 -11.74
CA ASN A 412 -27.59 -33.09 -10.66
C ASN A 412 -28.25 -34.48 -10.75
N LYS A 413 -28.22 -35.13 -11.93
CA LYS A 413 -28.75 -36.47 -12.19
C LYS A 413 -27.87 -37.20 -13.21
N PRO A 414 -26.78 -37.89 -12.82
CA PRO A 414 -25.88 -38.61 -13.73
C PRO A 414 -26.58 -39.59 -14.67
N SER A 415 -27.57 -40.34 -14.19
CA SER A 415 -28.36 -41.28 -15.00
C SER A 415 -29.19 -40.60 -16.09
N TRP A 416 -29.66 -39.37 -15.87
CA TRP A 416 -30.33 -38.58 -16.91
C TRP A 416 -29.31 -38.05 -17.91
N ARG A 417 -28.14 -37.62 -17.43
CA ARG A 417 -27.05 -37.14 -18.28
C ARG A 417 -26.53 -38.23 -19.22
N GLU A 418 -26.43 -39.47 -18.73
CA GLU A 418 -26.13 -40.66 -19.53
C GLU A 418 -27.13 -40.81 -20.68
N LYS A 419 -28.44 -40.83 -20.40
CA LYS A 419 -29.47 -40.93 -21.43
C LYS A 419 -29.40 -39.81 -22.47
N THR A 420 -29.12 -38.57 -22.05
CA THR A 420 -28.94 -37.43 -22.97
C THR A 420 -27.70 -37.59 -23.84
N LEU A 421 -26.62 -38.19 -23.32
CA LEU A 421 -25.44 -38.47 -24.13
C LEU A 421 -25.67 -39.67 -25.06
N GLN A 422 -26.42 -40.67 -24.61
CA GLN A 422 -26.83 -41.84 -25.38
C GLN A 422 -27.72 -41.50 -26.59
N SER A 423 -28.49 -40.41 -26.54
CA SER A 423 -29.26 -39.96 -27.72
C SER A 423 -28.38 -39.50 -28.87
N GLU A 424 -27.14 -39.07 -28.60
CA GLU A 424 -26.14 -38.77 -29.64
C GLU A 424 -25.22 -39.97 -29.89
N LYS A 425 -24.84 -40.69 -28.83
CA LYS A 425 -23.91 -41.84 -28.88
C LYS A 425 -24.35 -42.94 -27.90
N PRO A 426 -25.07 -43.98 -28.39
CA PRO A 426 -25.61 -45.04 -27.53
C PRO A 426 -24.57 -45.86 -26.74
N SER A 427 -23.29 -45.79 -27.13
CA SER A 427 -22.18 -46.50 -26.49
C SER A 427 -21.70 -45.94 -25.16
N ILE A 428 -22.27 -44.82 -24.69
CA ILE A 428 -21.85 -44.17 -23.46
C ILE A 428 -22.53 -44.82 -22.24
N GLU A 429 -21.73 -45.25 -21.26
CA GLU A 429 -22.18 -45.91 -20.03
C GLU A 429 -21.63 -45.21 -18.77
N LEU A 430 -22.44 -45.13 -17.71
CA LEU A 430 -22.03 -44.58 -16.41
C LEU A 430 -21.27 -45.62 -15.57
N ILE A 431 -20.00 -45.34 -15.26
CA ILE A 431 -19.15 -46.22 -14.42
C ILE A 431 -19.35 -45.93 -12.93
N ALA A 432 -19.26 -44.66 -12.54
CA ALA A 432 -19.31 -44.26 -11.13
C ALA A 432 -19.89 -42.85 -10.98
N SER A 433 -20.53 -42.59 -9.83
CA SER A 433 -20.90 -41.23 -9.45
C SER A 433 -21.02 -41.06 -7.95
N LYS A 434 -20.58 -39.92 -7.42
CA LYS A 434 -20.69 -39.57 -6.00
C LYS A 434 -21.47 -38.30 -5.81
N LYS A 435 -22.39 -38.31 -4.84
CA LYS A 435 -23.21 -37.16 -4.44
C LYS A 435 -22.44 -36.24 -3.50
N PHE A 436 -22.51 -34.94 -3.73
CA PHE A 436 -21.96 -33.92 -2.85
C PHE A 436 -23.05 -32.95 -2.39
N VAL A 437 -22.90 -32.46 -1.16
CA VAL A 437 -23.84 -31.54 -0.50
C VAL A 437 -23.90 -30.17 -1.18
N SER A 438 -22.94 -29.82 -2.05
CA SER A 438 -23.04 -28.61 -2.85
C SER A 438 -22.37 -28.77 -4.21
N ARG A 439 -22.92 -28.10 -5.22
CA ARG A 439 -22.31 -27.98 -6.56
C ARG A 439 -20.89 -27.43 -6.52
N ARG A 440 -20.58 -26.53 -5.57
CA ARG A 440 -19.23 -25.99 -5.40
C ARG A 440 -18.21 -27.07 -5.04
N ILE A 441 -18.56 -27.97 -4.12
CA ILE A 441 -17.68 -29.10 -3.75
C ILE A 441 -17.53 -30.04 -4.95
N ALA A 442 -18.62 -30.37 -5.66
CA ALA A 442 -18.55 -31.21 -6.86
C ALA A 442 -17.62 -30.61 -7.93
N LEU A 443 -17.69 -29.29 -8.17
CA LEU A 443 -16.78 -28.58 -9.08
C LEU A 443 -15.31 -28.65 -8.62
N SER A 444 -15.04 -28.50 -7.33
CA SER A 444 -13.67 -28.59 -6.81
C SER A 444 -13.08 -29.99 -7.00
N ILE A 445 -13.88 -31.04 -6.81
CA ILE A 445 -13.45 -32.43 -7.02
C ILE A 445 -13.27 -32.75 -8.51
N GLU A 446 -14.20 -32.32 -9.38
CA GLU A 446 -14.06 -32.49 -10.83
C GLU A 446 -12.81 -31.78 -11.37
N LYS A 447 -12.55 -30.55 -10.93
CA LYS A 447 -11.35 -29.82 -11.28
C LYS A 447 -10.08 -30.52 -10.80
N ALA A 448 -10.10 -31.13 -9.62
CA ALA A 448 -8.97 -31.91 -9.13
C ALA A 448 -8.67 -33.09 -10.07
N PHE A 449 -9.67 -33.88 -10.44
CA PHE A 449 -9.47 -34.98 -11.42
C PHE A 449 -8.98 -34.46 -12.78
N HIS A 450 -9.56 -33.38 -13.27
CA HIS A 450 -9.15 -32.77 -14.54
C HIS A 450 -7.69 -32.32 -14.54
N ASN A 451 -7.19 -31.85 -13.40
CA ASN A 451 -5.79 -31.48 -13.23
C ASN A 451 -4.90 -32.70 -13.07
N THR A 452 -5.31 -33.70 -12.28
CA THR A 452 -4.55 -34.95 -12.08
C THR A 452 -4.32 -35.68 -13.39
N PHE A 453 -5.33 -35.72 -14.28
CA PHE A 453 -5.26 -36.42 -15.55
C PHE A 453 -5.11 -35.47 -16.76
N SER A 454 -4.54 -34.28 -16.57
CA SER A 454 -4.41 -33.27 -17.63
C SER A 454 -3.67 -33.81 -18.85
N ASP A 455 -2.64 -34.64 -18.63
CA ASP A 455 -1.76 -35.17 -19.67
C ASP A 455 -2.43 -36.30 -20.48
N LYS A 456 -3.53 -36.84 -19.95
CA LYS A 456 -4.38 -37.86 -20.58
C LYS A 456 -5.63 -37.25 -21.22
N ARG A 457 -5.76 -35.92 -21.24
CA ARG A 457 -6.94 -35.22 -21.77
C ARG A 457 -6.94 -35.20 -23.29
N ILE A 458 -8.03 -35.65 -23.90
CA ILE A 458 -8.21 -35.66 -25.36
C ILE A 458 -8.86 -34.35 -25.81
N ARG A 459 -10.07 -34.08 -25.32
CA ARG A 459 -10.84 -32.88 -25.68
C ARG A 459 -11.94 -32.58 -24.68
N GLY A 460 -11.93 -31.37 -24.14
CA GLY A 460 -12.90 -30.92 -23.15
C GLY A 460 -12.86 -31.81 -21.90
N GLU A 461 -13.99 -32.43 -21.58
CA GLU A 461 -14.16 -33.33 -20.42
C GLU A 461 -13.82 -34.80 -20.72
N TRP A 462 -13.21 -35.12 -21.87
CA TRP A 462 -12.87 -36.48 -22.29
C TRP A 462 -11.38 -36.79 -22.16
N PHE A 463 -11.07 -37.97 -21.63
CA PHE A 463 -9.74 -38.44 -21.25
C PHE A 463 -9.47 -39.87 -21.76
N GLN A 464 -8.22 -40.16 -22.04
CA GLN A 464 -7.71 -41.51 -22.34
C GLN A 464 -7.13 -42.12 -21.07
N LEU A 465 -8.00 -42.66 -20.21
CA LEU A 465 -7.62 -43.25 -18.93
C LEU A 465 -7.27 -44.73 -19.09
N ASP A 466 -6.28 -45.19 -18.34
CA ASP A 466 -5.96 -46.61 -18.21
C ASP A 466 -6.75 -47.26 -17.06
N GLU A 467 -6.66 -48.59 -16.92
CA GLU A 467 -7.41 -49.34 -15.90
C GLU A 467 -7.09 -48.88 -14.46
N ILE A 468 -5.86 -48.43 -14.20
CA ILE A 468 -5.43 -47.97 -12.88
C ILE A 468 -6.08 -46.62 -12.56
N ASP A 469 -6.06 -45.67 -13.51
CA ASP A 469 -6.71 -44.36 -13.34
C ASP A 469 -8.22 -44.52 -13.07
N VAL A 470 -8.87 -45.40 -13.84
CA VAL A 470 -10.32 -45.64 -13.74
C VAL A 470 -10.65 -46.18 -12.35
N GLU A 471 -9.85 -47.12 -11.85
CA GLU A 471 -10.05 -47.68 -10.51
C GLU A 471 -9.81 -46.64 -9.41
N GLU A 472 -8.81 -45.77 -9.54
CA GLU A 472 -8.54 -44.68 -8.59
C GLU A 472 -9.72 -43.70 -8.49
N ILE A 473 -10.25 -43.26 -9.64
CA ILE A 473 -11.43 -42.39 -9.70
C ILE A 473 -12.65 -43.12 -9.15
N ARG A 474 -12.84 -44.39 -9.54
CA ARG A 474 -13.98 -45.20 -9.08
C ARG A 474 -14.00 -45.32 -7.57
N ILE A 475 -12.88 -45.69 -6.94
CA ILE A 475 -12.72 -45.78 -5.47
C ILE A 475 -13.08 -44.44 -4.82
N THR A 476 -12.56 -43.33 -5.36
CA THR A 476 -12.83 -41.98 -4.85
C THR A 476 -14.31 -41.59 -4.97
N LEU A 477 -15.03 -42.12 -5.96
CA LEU A 477 -16.44 -41.86 -6.22
C LEU A 477 -17.41 -42.89 -5.63
N THR A 478 -16.94 -44.01 -5.07
CA THR A 478 -17.81 -45.05 -4.46
C THR A 478 -17.64 -45.22 -2.95
N ASN A 479 -16.48 -44.88 -2.39
CA ASN A 479 -16.34 -44.60 -0.95
C ASN A 479 -16.86 -43.20 -0.65
#